data_AF-A0A6I9YIV9-F1
#
_entry.id   AF-A0A6I9YIV9-F1
#
_cell.length_a   1.000
_cell.length_b   1.000
_cell.length_c   1.000
_cell.angle_alpha   90.00
_cell.angle_beta   90.00
_cell.angle_gamma   90.00
#
_symmetry.space_group_name_H-M   'P 1'
#
loop_
_entity.id
_entity.type
_entity.pdbx_description
1 polymer ?
#
loop_
_entity_poly.entity_id
_entity_poly.type
_entity_poly.pdbx_seq_one_letter_code
_entity_poly.pdbx_strand_id
1 'polypeptide(L)'
;MYACLNGYQEIAAILLQHGASVNLPNNQGNTPLHKAVIGNYEAVVQVLLQNGALVHLRNNKQCTPLDYAEPNSGLLKLLQAAASEEDDGQMLCKTHMTRMIRKKSECSIEASERLLGIRAARKQEYCFDC
;
A
#
# COMPACT_ATOMS: atom_id res chain seq x y z
N MET A 1 11.65 -11.46 11.20
CA MET A 1 11.63 -10.08 11.76
C MET A 1 13.00 -9.60 12.22
N TYR A 2 13.73 -10.34 13.07
CA TYR A 2 15.04 -9.91 13.57
C TYR A 2 16.07 -9.64 12.46
N ALA A 3 16.09 -10.45 11.40
CA ALA A 3 16.95 -10.20 10.24
C ALA A 3 16.66 -8.84 9.58
N CYS A 4 15.37 -8.49 9.41
CA CYS A 4 14.95 -7.24 8.78
C CYS A 4 15.22 -6.00 9.65
N LEU A 5 15.22 -6.16 10.98
CA LEU A 5 15.52 -5.07 11.90
C LEU A 5 17.01 -4.69 11.91
N ASN A 6 17.90 -5.64 11.61
CA ASN A 6 19.35 -5.43 11.62
C ASN A 6 19.96 -5.27 10.22
N GLY A 7 19.12 -5.25 9.16
CA GLY A 7 19.61 -5.11 7.78
C GLY A 7 20.25 -6.38 7.19
N TYR A 8 20.03 -7.56 7.79
CA TYR A 8 20.64 -8.81 7.32
C TYR A 8 19.89 -9.39 6.13
N GLN A 9 20.19 -8.87 4.94
CA GLN A 9 19.57 -9.27 3.67
C GLN A 9 19.70 -10.77 3.38
N GLU A 10 20.90 -11.32 3.47
CA GLU A 10 21.15 -12.74 3.16
C GLU A 10 20.37 -13.66 4.10
N ILE A 11 20.38 -13.35 5.40
CA ILE A 11 19.63 -14.11 6.41
C ILE A 11 18.12 -14.00 6.14
N ALA A 12 17.63 -12.80 5.78
CA ALA A 12 16.23 -12.61 5.42
C ALA A 12 15.84 -13.46 4.19
N ALA A 13 16.69 -13.49 3.16
CA ALA A 13 16.46 -14.28 1.96
C ALA A 13 16.43 -15.79 2.25
N ILE A 14 17.39 -16.31 3.03
CA ILE A 14 17.44 -17.72 3.42
C ILE A 14 16.16 -18.10 4.21
N LEU A 15 15.75 -17.27 5.16
CA LEU A 15 14.54 -17.53 5.94
C LEU A 15 13.29 -17.60 5.05
N LEU A 16 13.17 -16.71 4.06
CA LEU A 16 12.05 -16.71 3.11
C LEU A 16 12.07 -17.96 2.23
N GLN A 17 13.25 -18.38 1.75
CA GLN A 17 13.41 -19.63 0.99
C GLN A 17 12.97 -20.86 1.80
N HIS A 18 13.16 -20.85 3.12
CA HIS A 18 12.71 -21.90 4.01
C HIS A 18 11.23 -21.79 4.45
N GLY A 19 10.44 -20.95 3.79
CA GLY A 19 9.00 -20.83 4.02
C GLY A 19 8.62 -19.89 5.16
N ALA A 20 9.51 -18.98 5.58
CA ALA A 20 9.14 -17.95 6.54
C ALA A 20 8.04 -17.04 5.97
N SER A 21 7.03 -16.73 6.79
CA SER A 21 5.96 -15.83 6.39
C SER A 21 6.44 -14.39 6.25
N VAL A 22 6.43 -13.86 5.02
CA VAL A 22 6.88 -12.50 4.68
C VAL A 22 6.03 -11.39 5.31
N ASN A 23 4.74 -11.67 5.58
CA ASN A 23 3.76 -10.69 6.06
C ASN A 23 3.42 -10.83 7.56
N LEU A 24 4.14 -11.66 8.31
CA LEU A 24 3.81 -11.94 9.72
C LEU A 24 3.98 -10.69 10.61
N PRO A 25 2.91 -10.17 11.22
CA PRO A 25 3.02 -9.02 12.12
C PRO A 25 3.59 -9.43 13.49
N ASN A 26 4.27 -8.50 14.15
CA ASN A 26 4.64 -8.65 15.57
C ASN A 26 3.56 -8.13 16.52
N ASN A 27 3.84 -8.14 17.83
CA ASN A 27 2.94 -7.65 18.87
C ASN A 27 2.50 -6.18 18.69
N GLN A 28 3.24 -5.39 17.91
CA GLN A 28 2.90 -3.99 17.60
C GLN A 28 2.14 -3.85 16.26
N GLY A 29 1.81 -4.97 15.61
CA GLY A 29 1.22 -5.00 14.27
C GLY A 29 2.22 -4.67 13.15
N ASN A 30 3.50 -4.50 13.46
CA ASN A 30 4.50 -4.19 12.44
C ASN A 30 4.87 -5.46 11.68
N THR A 31 4.81 -5.39 10.35
CA THR A 31 5.28 -6.44 9.45
C THR A 31 6.82 -6.37 9.30
N PRO A 32 7.47 -7.40 8.74
CA PRO A 32 8.91 -7.36 8.46
C PRO A 32 9.28 -6.16 7.58
N LEU A 33 8.40 -5.79 6.65
CA LEU A 33 8.55 -4.62 5.79
C LEU A 33 8.58 -3.31 6.60
N HIS A 34 7.71 -3.11 7.59
CA HIS A 34 7.77 -1.92 8.46
C HIS A 34 9.15 -1.77 9.11
N LYS A 35 9.74 -2.87 9.60
CA LYS A 35 11.04 -2.82 10.27
C LYS A 35 12.19 -2.57 9.30
N ALA A 36 12.14 -3.16 8.11
CA ALA A 36 13.13 -2.89 7.06
C ALA A 36 13.11 -1.43 6.62
N VAL A 37 11.91 -0.83 6.51
CA VAL A 37 11.73 0.58 6.14
C VAL A 37 12.20 1.53 7.23
N ILE A 38 11.84 1.27 8.50
CA ILE A 38 12.32 2.08 9.63
C ILE A 38 13.85 2.07 9.74
N GLY A 39 14.49 0.96 9.37
CA GLY A 39 15.96 0.84 9.35
C GLY A 39 16.62 1.35 8.07
N ASN A 40 15.84 1.86 7.10
CA ASN A 40 16.30 2.30 5.78
C ASN A 40 17.14 1.24 5.02
N TYR A 41 16.78 -0.03 5.16
CA TYR A 41 17.50 -1.15 4.55
C TYR A 41 16.93 -1.49 3.17
N GLU A 42 17.30 -0.72 2.16
CA GLU A 42 16.80 -0.87 0.77
C GLU A 42 16.93 -2.30 0.23
N ALA A 43 18.07 -2.95 0.46
CA ALA A 43 18.31 -4.30 -0.03
C ALA A 43 17.42 -5.36 0.63
N VAL A 44 17.10 -5.18 1.93
CA VAL A 44 16.14 -6.04 2.65
C VAL A 44 14.73 -5.79 2.12
N VAL A 45 14.36 -4.53 1.89
CA VAL A 45 13.05 -4.16 1.32
C VAL A 45 12.86 -4.82 -0.05
N GLN A 46 13.86 -4.76 -0.93
CA GLN A 46 13.80 -5.42 -2.23
C GLN A 46 13.57 -6.92 -2.12
N VAL A 47 14.32 -7.61 -1.24
CA VAL A 47 14.13 -9.06 -1.02
C VAL A 47 12.72 -9.36 -0.51
N LEU A 48 12.19 -8.56 0.42
CA LEU A 48 10.84 -8.73 0.93
C LEU A 48 9.79 -8.52 -0.18
N LEU A 49 9.92 -7.47 -0.99
CA LEU A 49 9.00 -7.19 -2.10
C LEU A 49 9.03 -8.30 -3.17
N GLN A 50 10.21 -8.79 -3.53
CA GLN A 50 10.37 -9.92 -4.46
C GLN A 50 9.70 -11.22 -3.96
N ASN A 51 9.55 -11.36 -2.64
CA ASN A 51 8.90 -12.50 -1.99
C ASN A 51 7.42 -12.22 -1.63
N GLY A 52 6.80 -11.18 -2.18
CA GLY A 52 5.36 -10.90 -2.00
C GLY A 52 5.00 -10.19 -0.69
N ALA A 53 5.89 -9.31 -0.19
CA ALA A 53 5.56 -8.45 0.94
C ALA A 53 4.48 -7.44 0.58
N LEU A 54 3.42 -7.38 1.39
CA LEU A 54 2.31 -6.45 1.20
C LEU A 54 2.65 -5.07 1.78
N VAL A 55 2.63 -4.06 0.91
CA VAL A 55 2.99 -2.67 1.24
C VAL A 55 1.86 -1.88 1.90
N HIS A 56 0.62 -2.34 1.80
CA HIS A 56 -0.57 -1.67 2.34
C HIS A 56 -0.95 -2.11 3.75
N LEU A 57 -0.24 -3.09 4.33
CA LEU A 57 -0.54 -3.60 5.67
C LEU A 57 -0.35 -2.51 6.72
N ARG A 58 -1.32 -2.38 7.62
CA ARG A 58 -1.29 -1.38 8.69
C ARG A 58 -0.90 -2.00 10.01
N ASN A 59 -0.04 -1.32 10.75
CA ASN A 59 0.27 -1.69 12.12
C ASN A 59 -0.82 -1.26 13.12
N ASN A 60 -0.61 -1.53 14.41
CA ASN A 60 -1.58 -1.19 15.45
C ASN A 60 -1.87 0.33 15.54
N LYS A 61 -0.92 1.16 15.09
CA LYS A 61 -1.06 2.63 15.00
C LYS A 61 -1.75 3.10 13.72
N GLN A 62 -2.23 2.18 12.87
CA GLN A 62 -2.83 2.47 11.57
C GLN A 62 -1.87 3.06 10.53
N CYS A 63 -0.57 2.96 10.78
CA CYS A 63 0.48 3.36 9.86
C CYS A 63 0.84 2.20 8.94
N THR A 64 1.12 2.53 7.69
CA THR A 64 1.69 1.65 6.65
C THR A 64 3.21 1.74 6.68
N PRO A 65 3.94 0.79 6.05
CA PRO A 65 5.38 0.90 5.85
C PRO A 65 5.79 2.21 5.17
N LEU A 66 4.98 2.69 4.22
CA LEU A 66 5.22 3.94 3.50
C LEU A 66 5.28 5.17 4.43
N ASP A 67 4.46 5.18 5.50
CA ASP A 67 4.43 6.27 6.49
C ASP A 67 5.73 6.40 7.29
N TYR A 68 6.55 5.34 7.31
CA TYR A 68 7.85 5.32 7.98
C TYR A 68 9.04 5.55 7.02
N ALA A 69 8.79 5.63 5.71
CA ALA A 69 9.84 5.84 4.73
C ALA A 69 10.36 7.29 4.78
N GLU A 70 11.67 7.47 4.61
CA GLU A 70 12.23 8.81 4.54
C GLU A 70 11.79 9.52 3.25
N PRO A 71 11.33 10.78 3.33
CA PRO A 71 10.94 11.55 2.15
C PRO A 71 12.17 11.75 1.25
N ASN A 72 12.06 11.34 -0.02
CA ASN A 72 13.10 11.38 -1.07
C ASN A 72 14.19 10.30 -1.02
N SER A 73 13.99 9.22 -0.26
CA SER A 73 14.85 8.02 -0.34
C SER A 73 14.57 7.19 -1.60
N GLY A 74 15.57 6.43 -2.08
CA GLY A 74 15.36 5.41 -3.13
C GLY A 74 14.31 4.39 -2.69
N LEU A 75 14.30 4.08 -1.40
CA LEU A 75 13.30 3.28 -0.70
C LEU A 75 11.85 3.74 -0.92
N LEU A 76 11.56 5.05 -0.86
CA LEU A 76 10.21 5.58 -1.11
C LEU A 76 9.74 5.23 -2.53
N LYS A 77 10.63 5.36 -3.53
CA LYS A 77 10.31 5.01 -4.92
C LYS A 77 10.02 3.53 -5.09
N LEU A 78 10.79 2.66 -4.42
CA LEU A 78 10.58 1.22 -4.45
C LEU A 78 9.23 0.82 -3.84
N LEU A 79 8.88 1.39 -2.68
CA LEU A 79 7.59 1.13 -2.04
C LEU A 79 6.42 1.68 -2.85
N GLN A 80 6.56 2.87 -3.45
CA GLN A 80 5.53 3.46 -4.29
C GLN A 80 5.28 2.63 -5.55
N ALA A 81 6.35 2.12 -6.17
CA ALA A 81 6.25 1.20 -7.32
C ALA A 81 5.58 -0.12 -6.93
N ALA A 82 5.92 -0.69 -5.77
CA ALA A 82 5.25 -1.89 -5.28
C ALA A 82 3.78 -1.64 -4.88
N ALA A 83 3.40 -0.41 -4.54
CA ALA A 83 2.02 -0.05 -4.21
C ALA A 83 1.13 0.16 -5.45
N SER A 84 1.71 0.44 -6.62
CA SER A 84 0.96 0.62 -7.87
C SER A 84 0.59 -0.68 -8.57
N GLU A 85 1.26 -1.80 -8.27
CA GLU A 85 1.00 -3.10 -8.90
C GLU A 85 -0.26 -3.82 -8.37
N GLU A 86 -0.98 -3.22 -7.41
CA GLU A 86 -2.16 -3.82 -6.76
C GLU A 86 -3.50 -3.13 -7.11
N ASP A 87 -3.50 -2.16 -8.04
CA ASP A 87 -4.66 -1.26 -8.27
C ASP A 87 -5.73 -1.79 -9.25
N ASP A 88 -5.90 -3.12 -9.35
CA ASP A 88 -6.99 -3.74 -10.14
C ASP A 88 -7.98 -4.59 -9.33
N GLY A 89 -7.86 -4.72 -8.00
CA GLY A 89 -8.76 -5.63 -7.31
C GLY A 89 -8.76 -5.63 -5.79
N GLN A 90 -9.40 -4.62 -5.20
CA GLN A 90 -9.92 -4.60 -3.83
C GLN A 90 -8.93 -4.84 -2.68
N MET A 91 -8.62 -3.77 -1.93
CA MET A 91 -8.71 -3.84 -0.48
C MET A 91 -9.17 -2.54 0.17
N LEU A 92 -10.41 -2.59 0.67
CA LEU A 92 -10.96 -1.67 1.65
C LEU A 92 -10.21 -1.83 2.99
N CYS A 93 -9.68 -0.74 3.56
CA CYS A 93 -10.09 -0.31 4.90
C CYS A 93 -9.48 1.02 5.36
N LYS A 94 -10.33 1.80 6.05
CA LYS A 94 -10.16 3.08 6.78
C LYS A 94 -10.08 4.37 5.97
N THR A 95 -9.23 4.49 4.96
CA THR A 95 -9.22 5.70 4.12
C THR A 95 -10.42 5.79 3.17
N HIS A 96 -10.99 4.64 2.80
CA HIS A 96 -12.20 4.54 1.96
C HIS A 96 -13.49 4.91 2.72
N MET A 97 -13.53 4.78 4.06
CA MET A 97 -14.70 5.18 4.85
C MET A 97 -14.85 6.72 4.89
N THR A 98 -13.74 7.45 5.03
CA THR A 98 -13.72 8.92 5.00
C THR A 98 -14.11 9.48 3.63
N ARG A 99 -13.86 8.74 2.53
CA ARG A 99 -14.23 9.12 1.17
C ARG A 99 -15.69 8.75 0.82
N MET A 100 -16.22 7.67 1.39
CA MET A 100 -17.61 7.22 1.20
C MET A 100 -18.67 8.16 1.82
N ILE A 101 -18.33 8.92 2.88
CA ILE A 101 -19.23 9.95 3.43
C ILE A 101 -19.47 11.08 2.42
N ARG A 102 -18.47 11.45 1.60
CA ARG A 102 -18.61 12.46 0.53
C ARG A 102 -19.45 11.99 -0.65
N LYS A 103 -19.36 10.70 -1.01
CA LYS A 103 -20.13 10.14 -2.14
C LYS A 103 -21.63 10.03 -1.85
N LYS A 104 -22.05 9.89 -0.59
CA LYS A 104 -23.48 9.83 -0.25
C LYS A 104 -24.18 11.18 -0.40
N SER A 105 -23.47 12.29 -0.17
CA SER A 105 -23.96 13.64 -0.50
C SER A 105 -23.94 13.93 -2.01
N GLU A 106 -22.95 13.44 -2.76
CA GLU A 106 -22.85 13.64 -4.21
C GLU A 106 -23.90 12.84 -5.00
N CYS A 107 -24.26 11.62 -4.57
CA CYS A 107 -25.30 10.81 -5.22
C CYS A 107 -26.70 11.46 -5.12
N SER A 108 -27.00 12.14 -4.00
CA SER A 108 -28.22 12.94 -3.88
C SER A 108 -28.22 14.17 -4.80
N ILE A 109 -27.05 14.80 -4.99
CA ILE A 109 -26.90 15.95 -5.90
C ILE A 109 -27.12 15.52 -7.36
N GLU A 110 -26.49 14.43 -7.81
CA GLU A 110 -26.69 13.88 -9.17
C GLU A 110 -28.15 13.47 -9.44
N ALA A 111 -28.86 12.92 -8.44
CA ALA A 111 -30.27 12.56 -8.58
C ALA A 111 -31.16 13.81 -8.74
N SER A 112 -30.86 14.89 -8.01
CA SER A 112 -31.54 16.18 -8.15
C SER A 112 -31.19 16.92 -9.44
N GLU A 113 -29.94 16.84 -9.91
CA GLU A 113 -29.50 17.46 -11.18
C GLU A 113 -30.11 16.75 -12.40
N ARG A 114 -30.29 15.42 -12.33
CA ARG A 114 -31.04 14.64 -13.33
C ARG A 114 -32.52 15.03 -13.40
N LEU A 115 -33.15 15.41 -12.28
CA LEU A 115 -34.53 15.93 -12.27
C LEU A 115 -34.62 17.35 -12.83
N LEU A 116 -33.56 18.15 -12.71
CA LEU A 116 -33.51 19.54 -13.17
C LEU A 116 -32.92 19.72 -14.59
N GLY A 117 -32.52 18.64 -15.26
CA GLY A 117 -32.08 18.67 -16.66
C GLY A 117 -30.72 19.33 -16.90
N ILE A 118 -29.88 19.45 -15.87
CA ILE A 118 -28.56 20.08 -15.99
C ILE A 118 -27.55 19.03 -16.47
N ARG A 119 -27.14 19.14 -17.74
CA ARG A 119 -26.20 18.23 -18.40
C ARG A 119 -24.77 18.68 -18.09
N ALA A 120 -24.00 17.92 -17.31
CA ALA A 120 -22.54 18.07 -17.25
C ALA A 120 -21.87 16.83 -17.85
N ALA A 121 -21.02 17.08 -18.84
CA ALA A 121 -20.45 16.09 -19.75
C ALA A 121 -19.55 15.06 -19.04
N ARG A 122 -19.78 13.78 -19.32
CA ARG A 122 -18.80 12.71 -19.13
C ARG A 122 -17.80 12.76 -20.29
N LYS A 123 -16.50 12.75 -19.99
CA LYS A 123 -15.53 12.03 -20.82
C LYS A 123 -14.85 10.99 -19.93
N GLN A 124 -15.21 9.74 -20.15
CA GLN A 124 -14.38 8.57 -19.86
C GLN A 124 -13.66 8.25 -21.17
N GLU A 125 -12.34 8.23 -21.20
CA GLU A 125 -11.60 7.38 -22.14
C GLU A 125 -10.39 6.82 -21.41
N TYR A 126 -10.48 5.55 -21.05
CA TYR A 126 -9.33 4.65 -20.95
C TYR A 126 -9.52 3.70 -22.14
N CYS A 127 -8.64 3.79 -23.14
CA CYS A 127 -8.44 2.73 -24.13
C CYS A 127 -6.92 2.56 -24.29
N PHE A 128 -6.47 1.33 -24.07
CA PHE A 128 -5.14 0.81 -24.41
C PHE A 128 -5.24 0.30 -25.86
N ASP A 129 -4.38 0.79 -26.76
CA ASP A 129 -3.73 0.08 -27.89
C ASP A 129 -3.11 1.08 -28.90
N CYS A 130 -1.78 0.94 -29.10
CA CYS A 130 -0.82 1.64 -29.98
C CYS A 130 -0.69 3.18 -29.90
#